data_AF-M7XIE7-F1
#
_entry.id   AF-M7XIE7-F1
#
_cell.length_a   1.000
_cell.length_b   1.000
_cell.length_c   1.000
_cell.angle_alpha   90.00
_cell.angle_beta   90.00
_cell.angle_gamma   90.00
#
_symmetry.space_group_name_H-M   'P 1'
#
loop_
_entity.id
_entity.type
_entity.pdbx_description
1 polymer ?
#
loop_
_entity_poly.entity_id
_entity_poly.type
_entity_poly.pdbx_seq_one_letter_code
_entity_poly.pdbx_strand_id
1 'polypeptide(L)'
;MESLTFTLDDERSQELERLSALGYTHEEMAVYFDVDKRVFLQLALDVESEVYYRIQRGKLMSAAKEQLKLLEAAEGGNISAGERLSDIRRNRGWETSKLDIFGAFEDKRLIERLQDYLEGGSVNKLSAEEAIYIDALTLFNSLGRKLGRRNTVAFFTKAPFSLSYSRASEMYDEAINLFYRDRGVEKKAMRHLFADELQEAARIVKDNAITARDWEVFGDLKMKAAKLLELDREDPPKLPADAYQKPVRVYSLEIESLGLPSINRQLVASQIEELDIPERDKIRLKQDSRLLPINLEEKLHELEEESKGEQ
;
A
#
# COMPACT_ATOMS: atom_id res chain seq x y z
N MET A 1 -23.68 -53.52 11.75
CA MET A 1 -22.96 -52.56 10.92
C MET A 1 -22.44 -53.33 9.73
N GLU A 2 -23.16 -53.27 8.60
CA GLU A 2 -22.67 -53.86 7.34
C GLU A 2 -21.39 -53.14 6.94
N SER A 3 -20.37 -53.91 6.60
CA SER A 3 -19.09 -53.39 6.13
C SER A 3 -19.30 -52.70 4.78
N LEU A 4 -19.34 -51.37 4.80
CA LEU A 4 -19.26 -50.49 3.63
C LEU A 4 -17.95 -50.80 2.90
N THR A 5 -18.00 -51.59 1.82
CA THR A 5 -16.79 -52.14 1.19
C THR A 5 -16.65 -51.59 -0.23
N PHE A 6 -15.92 -50.49 -0.36
CA PHE A 6 -15.19 -50.18 -1.58
C PHE A 6 -13.74 -50.56 -1.34
N THR A 7 -13.33 -51.71 -1.88
CA THR A 7 -11.96 -52.20 -1.77
C THR A 7 -11.13 -51.68 -2.93
N LEU A 8 -10.00 -51.07 -2.57
CA LEU A 8 -9.00 -50.57 -3.50
C LEU A 8 -7.94 -51.65 -3.74
N ASP A 9 -7.83 -52.09 -4.98
CA ASP A 9 -6.65 -52.81 -5.48
C ASP A 9 -5.69 -51.83 -6.15
N ASP A 10 -4.54 -52.32 -6.61
CA ASP A 10 -3.49 -51.46 -7.19
C ASP A 10 -3.97 -50.74 -8.46
N GLU A 11 -4.84 -51.37 -9.25
CA GLU A 11 -5.36 -50.81 -10.50
C GLU A 11 -6.41 -49.72 -10.22
N ARG A 12 -7.42 -50.02 -9.38
CA ARG A 12 -8.44 -49.04 -8.97
C ARG A 12 -7.83 -47.87 -8.21
N SER A 13 -6.78 -48.11 -7.42
CA SER A 13 -6.03 -47.04 -6.74
C SER A 13 -5.40 -46.09 -7.74
N GLN A 14 -4.76 -46.60 -8.79
CA GLN A 14 -4.15 -45.78 -9.84
C GLN A 14 -5.20 -45.03 -10.66
N GLU A 15 -6.32 -45.67 -10.99
CA GLU A 15 -7.42 -45.02 -11.70
C GLU A 15 -8.06 -43.91 -10.86
N LEU A 16 -8.27 -44.15 -9.57
CA LEU A 16 -8.81 -43.17 -8.64
C LEU A 16 -7.89 -41.94 -8.53
N GLU A 17 -6.57 -42.15 -8.47
CA GLU A 17 -5.57 -41.08 -8.48
C GLU A 17 -5.59 -40.28 -9.80
N ARG A 18 -5.82 -40.93 -10.95
CA ARG A 18 -5.93 -40.25 -12.25
C ARG A 18 -7.21 -39.44 -12.37
N LEU A 19 -8.34 -40.00 -11.94
CA LEU A 19 -9.62 -39.29 -11.94
C LEU A 19 -9.57 -38.08 -11.00
N SER A 20 -8.95 -38.22 -9.83
CA SER A 20 -8.79 -37.10 -8.90
C SER A 20 -7.85 -36.02 -9.46
N ALA A 21 -6.79 -36.42 -10.15
CA ALA A 21 -5.89 -35.50 -10.85
C ALA A 21 -6.58 -34.70 -11.97
N LEU A 22 -7.57 -35.28 -12.64
CA LEU A 22 -8.35 -34.63 -13.70
C LEU A 22 -9.51 -33.78 -13.17
N GLY A 23 -9.74 -33.77 -11.86
CA GLY A 23 -10.75 -32.93 -11.22
C GLY A 23 -12.17 -33.49 -11.24
N TYR A 24 -12.33 -34.80 -11.49
CA TYR A 24 -13.63 -35.46 -11.35
C TYR A 24 -14.17 -35.28 -9.92
N THR A 25 -15.48 -35.17 -9.78
CA THR A 25 -16.17 -35.09 -8.48
C THR A 25 -16.29 -36.47 -7.85
N HIS A 26 -16.50 -36.52 -6.52
CA HIS A 26 -16.72 -37.80 -5.83
C HIS A 26 -17.94 -38.56 -6.37
N GLU A 27 -18.95 -37.85 -6.88
CA GLU A 27 -20.14 -38.46 -7.45
C GLU A 27 -19.86 -39.13 -8.80
N GLU A 28 -19.07 -38.48 -9.65
CA GLU A 28 -18.65 -39.03 -10.94
C GLU A 28 -17.70 -40.21 -10.75
N MET A 29 -16.81 -40.15 -9.75
CA MET A 29 -15.95 -41.29 -9.39
C MET A 29 -16.77 -42.47 -8.89
N ALA A 30 -17.80 -42.23 -8.07
CA ALA A 30 -18.70 -43.28 -7.61
C ALA A 30 -19.41 -43.97 -8.78
N VAL A 31 -19.88 -43.19 -9.76
CA VAL A 31 -20.47 -43.72 -11.00
C VAL A 31 -19.43 -44.51 -11.82
N TYR A 32 -18.21 -43.98 -11.95
CA TYR A 32 -17.14 -44.64 -12.71
C TYR A 32 -16.76 -46.02 -12.13
N PHE A 33 -16.64 -46.11 -10.80
CA PHE A 33 -16.32 -47.37 -10.12
C PHE A 33 -17.52 -48.29 -9.89
N ASP A 34 -18.72 -47.89 -10.33
CA ASP A 34 -19.99 -48.58 -10.08
C ASP A 34 -20.23 -48.86 -8.59
N VAL A 35 -19.99 -47.84 -7.76
CA VAL A 35 -20.14 -47.88 -6.30
C VAL A 35 -21.33 -47.02 -5.89
N ASP A 36 -22.06 -47.46 -4.87
CA ASP A 36 -23.12 -46.63 -4.30
C ASP A 36 -22.56 -45.27 -3.88
N LYS A 37 -23.22 -44.22 -4.38
CA LYS A 37 -22.80 -42.83 -4.21
C LYS A 37 -22.65 -42.44 -2.75
N ARG A 38 -23.53 -42.90 -1.85
CA ARG A 38 -23.46 -42.56 -0.41
C ARG A 38 -22.26 -43.22 0.24
N VAL A 39 -22.00 -44.48 -0.12
CA VAL A 39 -20.85 -45.25 0.36
C VAL A 39 -19.55 -44.60 -0.07
N PHE A 40 -19.41 -44.28 -1.36
CA PHE A 40 -18.20 -43.66 -1.88
C PHE A 40 -17.96 -42.27 -1.28
N LEU A 41 -19.01 -41.45 -1.13
CA LEU A 41 -18.91 -40.13 -0.50
C LEU A 41 -18.46 -40.21 0.96
N GLN A 42 -18.95 -41.20 1.73
CA GLN A 42 -18.50 -41.39 3.12
C GLN A 42 -17.00 -41.69 3.17
N LEU A 43 -16.51 -42.60 2.34
CA LEU A 43 -15.09 -42.93 2.28
C LEU A 43 -14.28 -41.74 1.75
N ALA A 44 -14.69 -41.10 0.66
CA ALA A 44 -13.97 -39.96 0.07
C ALA A 44 -13.91 -38.71 0.98
N LEU A 45 -14.72 -38.63 2.03
CA LEU A 45 -14.70 -37.54 3.01
C LEU A 45 -14.06 -37.95 4.35
N ASP A 46 -13.90 -39.25 4.61
CA ASP A 46 -13.26 -39.77 5.80
C ASP A 46 -11.74 -39.71 5.67
N VAL A 47 -11.12 -38.84 6.47
CA VAL A 47 -9.67 -38.56 6.46
C VAL A 47 -8.83 -39.79 6.79
N GLU A 48 -9.38 -40.74 7.53
CA GLU A 48 -8.70 -41.99 7.89
C GLU A 48 -8.83 -43.08 6.82
N SER A 49 -9.63 -42.85 5.77
CA SER A 49 -9.84 -43.84 4.72
C SER A 49 -8.74 -43.85 3.66
N GLU A 50 -8.47 -45.04 3.11
CA GLU A 50 -7.55 -45.20 1.97
C GLU A 50 -8.06 -44.46 0.72
N VAL A 51 -9.38 -44.37 0.53
CA VAL A 51 -10.00 -43.67 -0.60
C VAL A 51 -9.68 -42.18 -0.56
N TYR A 52 -9.85 -41.55 0.61
CA TYR A 52 -9.47 -40.17 0.82
C TYR A 52 -7.98 -39.96 0.55
N TYR A 53 -7.11 -40.82 1.11
CA TYR A 53 -5.68 -40.76 0.89
C TYR A 53 -5.33 -40.78 -0.61
N ARG A 54 -5.90 -41.71 -1.39
CA ARG A 54 -5.65 -41.82 -2.83
C ARG A 54 -6.16 -40.63 -3.63
N ILE A 55 -7.34 -40.09 -3.28
CA ILE A 55 -7.86 -38.88 -3.91
C ILE A 55 -6.91 -37.70 -3.69
N GLN A 56 -6.44 -37.49 -2.46
CA GLN A 56 -5.50 -36.42 -2.13
C GLN A 56 -4.14 -36.64 -2.80
N ARG A 57 -3.64 -37.89 -2.79
CA ARG A 57 -2.38 -38.26 -3.42
C ARG A 57 -2.41 -37.99 -4.93
N GLY A 58 -3.47 -38.36 -5.64
CA GLY A 58 -3.60 -38.11 -7.08
C GLY A 58 -3.57 -36.63 -7.44
N LYS A 59 -4.34 -35.80 -6.71
CA LYS A 59 -4.34 -34.33 -6.84
C LYS A 59 -2.94 -33.75 -6.61
N LEU A 60 -2.30 -34.15 -5.51
CA LEU A 60 -0.97 -33.68 -5.13
C LEU A 60 0.09 -34.08 -6.15
N MET A 61 0.12 -35.36 -6.55
CA MET A 61 1.12 -35.90 -7.48
C MET A 61 1.00 -35.26 -8.86
N SER A 62 -0.22 -35.06 -9.36
CA SER A 62 -0.45 -34.38 -10.64
C SER A 62 0.06 -32.94 -10.62
N ALA A 63 -0.35 -32.17 -9.60
CA ALA A 63 0.08 -30.79 -9.44
C ALA A 63 1.60 -30.67 -9.25
N ALA A 64 2.20 -31.55 -8.44
CA ALA A 64 3.64 -31.59 -8.23
C ALA A 64 4.40 -31.89 -9.52
N LYS A 65 3.94 -32.88 -10.31
CA LYS A 65 4.59 -33.26 -11.57
C LYS A 65 4.55 -32.14 -12.60
N GLU A 66 3.44 -31.41 -12.70
CA GLU A 66 3.33 -30.24 -13.56
C GLU A 66 4.29 -29.12 -13.10
N GLN A 67 4.30 -28.82 -11.80
CA GLN A 67 5.12 -27.76 -11.24
C GLN A 67 6.63 -28.05 -11.33
N LEU A 68 7.04 -29.31 -11.15
CA LEU A 68 8.44 -29.71 -11.34
C LEU A 68 8.89 -29.54 -12.79
N LYS A 69 8.05 -29.90 -13.76
CA LYS A 69 8.35 -29.66 -15.18
C LYS A 69 8.45 -28.18 -15.52
N LEU A 70 7.57 -27.36 -14.96
CA LEU A 70 7.63 -25.90 -15.12
C LEU A 70 8.91 -25.33 -14.50
N LEU A 71 9.34 -25.85 -13.35
CA LEU A 71 10.58 -25.46 -12.69
C LEU A 71 11.79 -25.79 -13.58
N GLU A 72 11.90 -27.03 -14.07
CA GLU A 72 12.97 -27.44 -14.97
C GLU A 72 13.02 -26.58 -16.24
N ALA A 73 11.85 -26.29 -16.83
CA ALA A 73 11.76 -25.41 -18.00
C ALA A 73 12.19 -23.97 -17.70
N ALA A 74 11.84 -23.44 -16.53
CA ALA A 74 12.23 -22.11 -16.09
C ALA A 74 13.74 -22.02 -15.81
N GLU A 75 14.33 -23.03 -15.17
CA GLU A 75 15.79 -23.16 -14.96
C GLU A 75 16.54 -23.25 -16.30
N GLY A 76 15.93 -23.89 -17.30
CA GLY A 76 16.40 -23.90 -18.69
C GLY A 76 16.25 -22.57 -19.44
N GLY A 77 15.78 -21.50 -18.80
CA GLY A 77 15.66 -20.17 -19.38
C GLY A 77 14.33 -19.86 -20.08
N ASN A 78 13.30 -20.69 -19.93
CA ASN A 78 11.98 -20.41 -20.51
C ASN A 78 11.22 -19.36 -19.67
N ILE A 79 11.15 -18.13 -20.19
CA ILE A 79 10.49 -17.00 -19.53
C ILE A 79 9.01 -17.28 -19.22
N SER A 80 8.28 -17.88 -20.17
CA SER A 80 6.84 -18.18 -19.99
C SER A 80 6.58 -19.23 -18.90
N ALA A 81 7.51 -20.19 -18.73
CA ALA A 81 7.44 -21.15 -17.63
C ALA A 81 7.74 -20.45 -16.29
N GLY A 82 8.68 -19.51 -16.27
CA GLY A 82 8.98 -18.68 -15.12
C GLY A 82 7.80 -17.82 -14.66
N GLU A 83 7.08 -17.19 -15.59
CA GLU A 83 5.86 -16.41 -15.30
C GLU A 83 4.77 -17.28 -14.66
N ARG A 84 4.45 -18.44 -15.28
CA ARG A 84 3.47 -19.38 -14.73
C ARG A 84 3.87 -19.92 -13.35
N LEU A 85 5.16 -20.20 -13.15
CA LEU A 85 5.68 -20.64 -11.86
C LEU A 85 5.55 -19.53 -10.79
N SER A 86 5.75 -18.27 -11.18
CA SER A 86 5.55 -17.10 -10.31
C SER A 86 4.09 -16.98 -9.88
N ASP A 87 3.13 -17.15 -10.79
CA ASP A 87 1.70 -17.13 -10.47
C ASP A 87 1.30 -18.28 -9.53
N ILE A 88 1.79 -19.50 -9.79
CA ILE A 88 1.53 -20.66 -8.91
C ILE A 88 2.11 -20.42 -7.52
N ARG A 89 3.35 -19.91 -7.41
CA ARG A 89 3.98 -19.57 -6.14
C ARG A 89 3.22 -18.48 -5.41
N ARG A 90 2.77 -17.44 -6.12
CA ARG A 90 1.93 -16.36 -5.57
C ARG A 90 0.61 -16.91 -5.03
N ASN A 91 -0.07 -17.80 -5.77
CA ASN A 91 -1.34 -18.37 -5.33
C ASN A 91 -1.18 -19.31 -4.12
N ARG A 92 -0.12 -20.15 -4.10
CA ARG A 92 0.19 -20.99 -2.93
C ARG A 92 0.62 -20.15 -1.74
N GLY A 93 1.38 -19.09 -1.98
CA GLY A 93 1.68 -18.04 -1.01
C GLY A 93 0.39 -17.43 -0.47
N TRP A 94 -0.56 -17.06 -1.33
CA TRP A 94 -1.87 -16.55 -0.93
C TRP A 94 -2.64 -17.53 -0.03
N GLU A 95 -2.71 -18.81 -0.36
CA GLU A 95 -3.40 -19.81 0.47
C GLU A 95 -2.72 -20.06 1.81
N THR A 96 -1.38 -20.09 1.84
CA THR A 96 -0.58 -20.32 3.05
C THR A 96 -0.59 -19.08 3.94
N SER A 97 -0.34 -17.91 3.36
CA SER A 97 -0.41 -16.62 4.01
C SER A 97 -1.83 -16.23 4.41
N LYS A 98 -2.89 -16.83 3.84
CA LYS A 98 -4.27 -16.63 4.35
C LYS A 98 -4.38 -16.99 5.84
N LEU A 99 -3.66 -18.03 6.29
CA LEU A 99 -3.64 -18.41 7.70
C LEU A 99 -2.86 -17.41 8.57
N ASP A 100 -1.76 -16.85 8.05
CA ASP A 100 -0.92 -15.89 8.79
C ASP A 100 -1.46 -14.45 8.75
N ILE A 101 -1.83 -13.93 7.56
CA ILE A 101 -2.36 -12.58 7.31
C ILE A 101 -3.64 -12.31 8.10
N PHE A 102 -4.49 -13.34 8.22
CA PHE A 102 -5.76 -13.24 8.90
C PHE A 102 -5.72 -13.76 10.36
N GLY A 103 -4.60 -14.34 10.78
CA GLY A 103 -4.41 -14.91 12.12
C GLY A 103 -3.54 -14.09 13.08
N ALA A 104 -2.48 -13.39 12.61
CA ALA A 104 -1.49 -12.79 13.52
C ALA A 104 -0.55 -11.70 12.94
N PHE A 105 -0.97 -10.88 11.97
CA PHE A 105 -0.11 -9.81 11.44
C PHE A 105 -0.31 -8.48 12.22
N GLU A 106 0.53 -8.23 13.23
CA GLU A 106 0.53 -6.98 14.05
C GLU A 106 1.67 -6.01 13.70
N ASP A 107 2.27 -6.11 12.51
CA ASP A 107 3.50 -5.35 12.25
C ASP A 107 3.23 -3.96 11.65
N LYS A 108 3.15 -2.92 12.49
CA LYS A 108 2.97 -1.50 12.07
C LYS A 108 3.95 -1.06 10.99
N ARG A 109 5.16 -1.64 10.97
CA ARG A 109 6.21 -1.41 9.97
C ARG A 109 5.84 -1.89 8.56
N LEU A 110 4.92 -2.84 8.44
CA LEU A 110 4.39 -3.28 7.16
C LEU A 110 3.55 -2.17 6.53
N ILE A 111 2.63 -1.58 7.29
CA ILE A 111 1.77 -0.50 6.81
C ILE A 111 2.61 0.69 6.35
N GLU A 112 3.65 1.05 7.10
CA GLU A 112 4.61 2.11 6.71
C GLU A 112 5.32 1.78 5.39
N ARG A 113 5.83 0.55 5.22
CA ARG A 113 6.45 0.11 3.96
C ARG A 113 5.48 0.12 2.78
N LEU A 114 4.23 -0.29 3.00
CA LEU A 114 3.19 -0.26 1.97
C LEU A 114 2.83 1.18 1.59
N GLN A 115 2.82 2.09 2.56
CA GLN A 115 2.65 3.53 2.32
C GLN A 115 3.80 4.09 1.50
N ASP A 116 5.05 3.82 1.88
CA ASP A 116 6.24 4.26 1.13
C ASP A 116 6.24 3.68 -0.30
N TYR A 117 5.77 2.44 -0.48
CA TYR A 117 5.61 1.83 -1.80
C TYR A 117 4.55 2.53 -2.66
N LEU A 118 3.41 2.90 -2.07
CA LEU A 118 2.34 3.63 -2.77
C LEU A 118 2.76 5.07 -3.10
N GLU A 119 3.35 5.80 -2.14
CA GLU A 119 3.81 7.18 -2.29
C GLU A 119 4.99 7.28 -3.27
N GLY A 120 5.89 6.29 -3.26
CA GLY A 120 7.01 6.18 -4.18
C GLY A 120 6.65 5.74 -5.60
N GLY A 121 5.37 5.55 -5.92
CA GLY A 121 4.93 5.14 -7.27
C GLY A 121 5.38 3.72 -7.65
N SER A 122 5.46 2.81 -6.69
CA SER A 122 5.82 1.40 -6.89
C SER A 122 7.27 1.15 -7.36
N VAL A 123 8.20 2.05 -7.04
CA VAL A 123 9.63 1.91 -7.41
C VAL A 123 10.34 0.76 -6.66
N ASN A 124 9.91 0.45 -5.43
CA ASN A 124 10.47 -0.63 -4.61
C ASN A 124 9.74 -1.95 -4.85
N LYS A 125 10.41 -3.11 -4.79
CA LYS A 125 9.71 -4.41 -4.90
C LYS A 125 9.09 -4.82 -3.57
N LEU A 126 7.77 -5.05 -3.55
CA LEU A 126 7.07 -5.67 -2.43
C LEU A 126 7.42 -7.16 -2.31
N SER A 127 7.37 -7.68 -1.09
CA SER A 127 7.34 -9.12 -0.86
C SER A 127 6.04 -9.72 -1.39
N ALA A 128 6.02 -11.06 -1.58
CA ALA A 128 4.81 -11.74 -1.99
C ALA A 128 3.66 -11.53 -0.97
N GLU A 129 3.97 -11.57 0.32
CA GLU A 129 3.01 -11.36 1.41
C GLU A 129 2.46 -9.92 1.45
N GLU A 130 3.33 -8.93 1.22
CA GLU A 130 2.95 -7.52 1.17
C GLU A 130 2.03 -7.20 -0.01
N ALA A 131 2.31 -7.78 -1.18
CA ALA A 131 1.47 -7.63 -2.38
C ALA A 131 0.06 -8.22 -2.16
N ILE A 132 0.01 -9.42 -1.59
CA ILE A 132 -1.23 -10.12 -1.19
C ILE A 132 -2.00 -9.28 -0.18
N TYR A 133 -1.32 -8.65 0.78
CA TYR A 133 -1.96 -7.78 1.77
C TYR A 133 -2.59 -6.54 1.14
N ILE A 134 -1.86 -5.85 0.25
CA ILE A 134 -2.39 -4.69 -0.49
C ILE A 134 -3.62 -5.07 -1.33
N ASP A 135 -3.60 -6.23 -2.00
CA ASP A 135 -4.74 -6.70 -2.78
C ASP A 135 -5.98 -6.89 -1.90
N ALA A 136 -5.81 -7.48 -0.71
CA ALA A 136 -6.89 -7.65 0.26
C ALA A 136 -7.44 -6.30 0.73
N LEU A 137 -6.58 -5.37 1.13
CA LEU A 137 -7.00 -4.04 1.58
C LEU A 137 -7.71 -3.27 0.45
N THR A 138 -7.27 -3.42 -0.81
CA THR A 138 -7.92 -2.82 -1.98
C THR A 138 -9.35 -3.34 -2.13
N LEU A 139 -9.57 -4.64 -1.90
CA LEU A 139 -10.90 -5.26 -1.90
C LEU A 139 -11.77 -4.67 -0.77
N PHE A 140 -11.23 -4.56 0.45
CA PHE A 140 -11.92 -3.93 1.58
C PHE A 140 -12.35 -2.48 1.26
N ASN A 141 -11.47 -1.68 0.66
CA ASN A 141 -11.77 -0.31 0.27
C ASN A 141 -12.86 -0.24 -0.81
N SER A 142 -12.74 -1.05 -1.86
CA SER A 142 -13.70 -1.07 -2.98
C SER A 142 -15.12 -1.45 -2.52
N LEU A 143 -15.23 -2.48 -1.68
CA LEU A 143 -16.50 -2.93 -1.11
C LEU A 143 -17.03 -1.94 -0.07
N GLY A 144 -16.14 -1.34 0.73
CA GLY A 144 -16.47 -0.31 1.70
C GLY A 144 -17.18 0.89 1.07
N ARG A 145 -16.68 1.37 -0.08
CA ARG A 145 -17.30 2.47 -0.83
C ARG A 145 -18.70 2.14 -1.34
N LYS A 146 -18.95 0.89 -1.74
CA LYS A 146 -20.21 0.47 -2.35
C LYS A 146 -21.28 0.04 -1.33
N LEU A 147 -20.86 -0.65 -0.28
CA LEU A 147 -21.77 -1.35 0.64
C LEU A 147 -21.74 -0.78 2.07
N GLY A 148 -20.77 0.10 2.37
CA GLY A 148 -20.50 0.61 3.71
C GLY A 148 -19.80 -0.41 4.61
N ARG A 149 -19.33 0.07 5.77
CA ARG A 149 -18.54 -0.71 6.74
C ARG A 149 -19.21 -2.02 7.17
N ARG A 150 -20.47 -1.95 7.64
CA ARG A 150 -21.17 -3.10 8.25
C ARG A 150 -21.30 -4.28 7.29
N ASN A 151 -21.70 -4.03 6.06
CA ASN A 151 -21.89 -5.07 5.05
C ASN A 151 -20.57 -5.61 4.54
N THR A 152 -19.55 -4.75 4.43
CA THR A 152 -18.19 -5.16 4.03
C THR A 152 -17.57 -6.09 5.06
N VAL A 153 -17.62 -5.74 6.35
CA VAL A 153 -17.13 -6.62 7.43
C VAL A 153 -17.89 -7.95 7.42
N ALA A 154 -19.21 -7.93 7.31
CA ALA A 154 -20.02 -9.15 7.23
C ALA A 154 -19.64 -10.04 6.04
N PHE A 155 -19.36 -9.46 4.87
CA PHE A 155 -18.92 -10.20 3.68
C PHE A 155 -17.63 -10.99 3.93
N PHE A 156 -16.62 -10.38 4.54
CA PHE A 156 -15.35 -11.06 4.80
C PHE A 156 -15.41 -12.09 5.93
N THR A 157 -16.41 -12.02 6.81
CA THR A 157 -16.63 -13.06 7.82
C THR A 157 -17.23 -14.35 7.26
N LYS A 158 -17.70 -14.34 6.01
CA LYS A 158 -18.30 -15.50 5.34
C LYS A 158 -17.30 -16.15 4.38
N ALA A 159 -17.60 -17.39 3.98
CA ALA A 159 -16.85 -18.05 2.91
C ALA A 159 -16.89 -17.18 1.64
N PRO A 160 -15.79 -17.06 0.87
CA PRO A 160 -14.56 -17.87 0.95
C PRO A 160 -13.50 -17.36 1.93
N PHE A 161 -13.66 -16.19 2.53
CA PHE A 161 -12.61 -15.54 3.33
C PHE A 161 -12.60 -16.00 4.79
N SER A 162 -13.77 -16.23 5.38
CA SER A 162 -13.95 -16.83 6.72
C SER A 162 -13.16 -16.14 7.83
N LEU A 163 -13.08 -14.80 7.78
CA LEU A 163 -12.35 -14.01 8.79
C LEU A 163 -13.11 -13.95 10.11
N SER A 164 -12.36 -13.80 11.21
CA SER A 164 -12.96 -13.38 12.47
C SER A 164 -13.54 -11.96 12.32
N TYR A 165 -14.62 -11.67 13.03
CA TYR A 165 -15.25 -10.35 12.97
C TYR A 165 -14.27 -9.24 13.40
N SER A 166 -13.47 -9.48 14.44
CA SER A 166 -12.44 -8.53 14.91
C SER A 166 -11.46 -8.22 13.81
N ARG A 167 -10.88 -9.26 13.19
CA ARG A 167 -9.87 -9.08 12.14
C ARG A 167 -10.44 -8.40 10.90
N ALA A 168 -11.65 -8.76 10.47
CA ALA A 168 -12.30 -8.10 9.34
C ALA A 168 -12.59 -6.62 9.64
N SER A 169 -12.91 -6.27 10.89
CA SER A 169 -13.08 -4.87 11.30
C SER A 169 -11.74 -4.13 11.32
N GLU A 170 -10.69 -4.73 11.87
CA GLU A 170 -9.34 -4.15 11.91
C GLU A 170 -8.82 -3.90 10.49
N MET A 171 -8.92 -4.90 9.60
CA MET A 171 -8.47 -4.76 8.21
C MET A 171 -9.29 -3.72 7.43
N TYR A 172 -10.56 -3.54 7.75
CA TYR A 172 -11.33 -2.42 7.21
C TYR A 172 -10.74 -1.08 7.67
N ASP A 173 -10.43 -0.95 8.95
CA ASP A 173 -9.81 0.28 9.49
C ASP A 173 -8.41 0.52 8.91
N GLU A 174 -7.61 -0.54 8.76
CA GLU A 174 -6.30 -0.49 8.09
C GLU A 174 -6.41 -0.10 6.62
N ALA A 175 -7.39 -0.65 5.87
CA ALA A 175 -7.64 -0.28 4.49
C ALA A 175 -8.02 1.20 4.39
N ILE A 176 -8.88 1.69 5.29
CA ILE A 176 -9.22 3.10 5.34
C ILE A 176 -7.97 3.94 5.65
N ASN A 177 -7.16 3.56 6.64
CA ASN A 177 -5.96 4.31 7.00
C ASN A 177 -4.89 4.29 5.90
N LEU A 178 -4.78 3.21 5.12
CA LEU A 178 -3.83 3.07 4.02
C LEU A 178 -4.26 3.89 2.80
N PHE A 179 -5.51 3.75 2.35
CA PHE A 179 -6.00 4.42 1.14
C PHE A 179 -6.55 5.84 1.38
N TYR A 180 -6.82 6.20 2.62
CA TYR A 180 -7.23 7.54 3.04
C TYR A 180 -6.24 8.11 4.06
N ARG A 181 -4.94 7.92 3.78
CA ARG A 181 -3.85 8.58 4.51
C ARG A 181 -3.82 10.08 4.20
N ASP A 182 -4.92 10.80 4.48
CA ASP A 182 -4.86 12.22 4.77
C ASP A 182 -6.21 12.78 5.29
N ARG A 183 -6.19 13.30 6.52
CA ARG A 183 -6.94 14.52 6.85
C ARG A 183 -6.28 15.77 6.23
N GLY A 184 -5.49 15.60 5.17
CA GLY A 184 -5.03 16.59 4.21
C GLY A 184 -5.83 16.58 2.90
N VAL A 185 -7.05 16.02 2.85
CA VAL A 185 -7.94 16.28 1.70
C VAL A 185 -8.17 17.79 1.63
N GLU A 186 -7.73 18.42 0.54
CA GLU A 186 -8.00 19.83 0.26
C GLU A 186 -9.48 20.09 0.56
N LYS A 187 -9.82 21.15 1.31
CA LYS A 187 -11.23 21.46 1.64
C LYS A 187 -12.11 21.43 0.39
N LYS A 188 -11.54 21.82 -0.75
CA LYS A 188 -12.12 21.70 -2.09
C LYS A 188 -12.48 20.26 -2.47
N ALA A 189 -11.57 19.31 -2.37
CA ALA A 189 -11.82 17.90 -2.69
C ALA A 189 -12.88 17.27 -1.76
N MET A 190 -12.88 17.59 -0.46
CA MET A 190 -13.97 17.14 0.45
C MET A 190 -15.33 17.72 0.05
N ARG A 191 -15.35 19.00 -0.36
CA ARG A 191 -16.58 19.65 -0.84
C ARG A 191 -17.11 18.98 -2.09
N HIS A 192 -16.24 18.60 -3.03
CA HIS A 192 -16.63 17.86 -4.23
C HIS A 192 -17.19 16.48 -3.89
N LEU A 193 -16.52 15.71 -3.02
CA LEU A 193 -16.99 14.38 -2.61
C LEU A 193 -18.40 14.44 -1.98
N PHE A 194 -18.58 15.32 -0.99
CA PHE A 194 -19.89 15.47 -0.35
C PHE A 194 -20.95 16.07 -1.30
N ALA A 195 -20.54 16.93 -2.25
CA ALA A 195 -21.46 17.43 -3.27
C ALA A 195 -21.92 16.30 -4.19
N ASP A 196 -21.03 15.39 -4.60
CA ASP A 196 -21.36 14.24 -5.45
C ASP A 196 -22.31 13.27 -4.75
N GLU A 197 -22.07 12.95 -3.47
CA GLU A 197 -22.99 12.15 -2.65
C GLU A 197 -24.38 12.79 -2.56
N LEU A 198 -24.47 14.10 -2.33
CA LEU A 198 -25.73 14.82 -2.31
C LEU A 198 -26.40 14.87 -3.70
N GLN A 199 -25.63 14.94 -4.77
CA GLN A 199 -26.16 14.90 -6.13
C GLN A 199 -26.71 13.51 -6.50
N GLU A 200 -26.06 12.45 -6.04
CA GLU A 200 -26.54 11.06 -6.19
C GLU A 200 -27.82 10.84 -5.39
N ALA A 201 -27.85 11.27 -4.12
CA ALA A 201 -29.05 11.26 -3.31
C ALA A 201 -30.19 12.06 -3.96
N ALA A 202 -29.88 13.24 -4.51
CA ALA A 202 -30.85 14.03 -5.26
C ALA A 202 -31.35 13.31 -6.52
N ARG A 203 -30.48 12.60 -7.25
CA ARG A 203 -30.89 11.79 -8.41
C ARG A 203 -31.88 10.70 -7.99
N ILE A 204 -31.59 9.98 -6.91
CA ILE A 204 -32.49 8.95 -6.36
C ILE A 204 -33.84 9.56 -5.94
N VAL A 205 -33.84 10.72 -5.29
CA VAL A 205 -35.08 11.41 -4.91
C VAL A 205 -35.87 11.83 -6.15
N LYS A 206 -35.20 12.38 -7.17
CA LYS A 206 -35.84 12.77 -8.45
C LYS A 206 -36.50 11.58 -9.15
N ASP A 207 -35.80 10.45 -9.22
CA ASP A 207 -36.28 9.27 -9.94
C ASP A 207 -37.50 8.63 -9.24
N ASN A 208 -37.63 8.83 -7.92
CA ASN A 208 -38.74 8.34 -7.10
C ASN A 208 -39.76 9.42 -6.71
N ALA A 209 -39.64 10.65 -7.25
CA ALA A 209 -40.48 11.77 -6.85
C ALA A 209 -41.90 11.65 -7.41
N ILE A 210 -42.89 11.64 -6.52
CA ILE A 210 -44.32 11.58 -6.88
C ILE A 210 -45.05 12.85 -6.41
N THR A 211 -44.66 13.39 -5.27
CA THR A 211 -45.32 14.53 -4.64
C THR A 211 -44.51 15.82 -4.79
N ALA A 212 -45.19 16.97 -4.66
CA ALA A 212 -44.52 18.28 -4.67
C ALA A 212 -43.47 18.42 -3.54
N ARG A 213 -43.64 17.71 -2.42
CA ARG A 213 -42.67 17.68 -1.31
C ARG A 213 -41.38 16.95 -1.68
N ASP A 214 -41.45 15.90 -2.51
CA ASP A 214 -40.26 15.18 -2.96
C ASP A 214 -39.38 16.06 -3.87
N TRP A 215 -40.04 16.92 -4.67
CA TRP A 215 -39.36 17.93 -5.49
C TRP A 215 -38.75 19.06 -4.65
N GLU A 216 -39.36 19.42 -3.51
CA GLU A 216 -38.77 20.34 -2.54
C GLU A 216 -37.49 19.76 -1.92
N VAL A 217 -37.53 18.49 -1.50
CA VAL A 217 -36.34 17.77 -0.99
C VAL A 217 -35.25 17.66 -2.05
N PHE A 218 -35.61 17.40 -3.31
CA PHE A 218 -34.67 17.42 -4.43
C PHE A 218 -33.99 18.79 -4.59
N GLY A 219 -34.77 19.87 -4.55
CA GLY A 219 -34.28 21.25 -4.62
C GLY A 219 -33.33 21.56 -3.48
N ASP A 220 -33.67 21.17 -2.26
CA ASP A 220 -32.86 21.36 -1.07
C ASP A 220 -31.52 20.62 -1.15
N LEU A 221 -31.52 19.36 -1.60
CA LEU A 221 -30.29 18.58 -1.77
C LEU A 221 -29.37 19.21 -2.84
N LYS A 222 -29.94 19.71 -3.94
CA LYS A 222 -29.18 20.42 -4.96
C LYS A 222 -28.63 21.76 -4.47
N MET A 223 -29.40 22.52 -3.69
CA MET A 223 -28.93 23.77 -3.09
C MET A 223 -27.81 23.52 -2.08
N LYS A 224 -27.92 22.47 -1.25
CA LYS A 224 -26.87 22.06 -0.31
C LYS A 224 -25.59 21.66 -1.05
N ALA A 225 -25.69 20.89 -2.13
CA ALA A 225 -24.54 20.54 -2.97
C ALA A 225 -23.88 21.78 -3.60
N ALA A 226 -24.67 22.74 -4.11
CA ALA A 226 -24.15 23.97 -4.70
C ALA A 226 -23.39 24.84 -3.68
N LYS A 227 -23.91 24.93 -2.44
CA LYS A 227 -23.23 25.62 -1.32
C LYS A 227 -21.93 24.94 -0.91
N LEU A 228 -21.87 23.61 -0.92
CA LEU A 228 -20.62 22.90 -0.66
C LEU A 228 -19.56 23.24 -1.70
N LEU A 229 -19.93 23.35 -2.97
CA LEU A 229 -19.03 23.72 -4.06
C LEU A 229 -18.63 25.20 -4.08
N GLU A 230 -19.14 26.01 -3.14
CA GLU A 230 -18.92 27.47 -3.08
C GLU A 230 -19.30 28.20 -4.37
N LEU A 231 -20.29 27.69 -5.12
CA LEU A 231 -20.79 28.35 -6.35
C LEU A 231 -21.43 29.72 -6.07
N ASP A 232 -21.70 30.03 -4.80
CA ASP A 232 -22.22 31.29 -4.30
C ASP A 232 -21.12 32.33 -3.98
N ARG A 233 -19.84 31.96 -4.06
CA ARG A 233 -18.70 32.85 -3.78
C ARG A 233 -17.98 33.28 -5.06
N GLU A 234 -17.37 34.46 -5.04
CA GLU A 234 -16.55 34.96 -6.16
C GLU A 234 -15.21 34.22 -6.24
N ASP A 235 -14.74 33.95 -7.47
CA ASP A 235 -13.48 33.28 -7.72
C ASP A 235 -12.28 34.12 -7.23
N PRO A 236 -11.25 33.52 -6.60
CA PRO A 236 -10.07 34.27 -6.17
C PRO A 236 -9.30 34.86 -7.36
N PRO A 237 -8.76 36.09 -7.23
CA PRO A 237 -8.05 36.75 -8.32
C PRO A 237 -6.76 36.01 -8.68
N LYS A 238 -6.61 35.65 -9.96
CA LYS A 238 -5.37 35.03 -10.48
C LYS A 238 -4.26 36.08 -10.54
N LEU A 239 -3.09 35.78 -9.96
CA LEU A 239 -1.91 36.63 -10.07
C LEU A 239 -1.40 36.66 -11.53
N PRO A 240 -0.72 37.75 -11.96
CA PRO A 240 -0.07 37.79 -13.27
C PRO A 240 1.00 36.69 -13.40
N ALA A 241 1.20 36.19 -14.62
CA ALA A 241 2.05 35.02 -14.90
C ALA A 241 3.50 35.17 -14.39
N ASP A 242 4.02 36.40 -14.35
CA ASP A 242 5.37 36.71 -13.88
C ASP A 242 5.58 36.40 -12.39
N ALA A 243 4.53 36.47 -11.57
CA ALA A 243 4.61 36.18 -10.13
C ALA A 243 4.80 34.69 -9.81
N TYR A 244 4.52 33.79 -10.78
CA TYR A 244 4.70 32.35 -10.62
C TYR A 244 6.06 31.85 -11.11
N GLN A 245 6.90 32.71 -11.69
CA GLN A 245 8.22 32.32 -12.14
C GLN A 245 9.13 32.07 -10.92
N LYS A 246 9.86 30.94 -10.95
CA LYS A 246 10.83 30.64 -9.88
C LYS A 246 11.92 31.72 -9.88
N PRO A 247 12.28 32.29 -8.72
CA PRO A 247 13.37 33.25 -8.66
C PRO A 247 14.67 32.58 -9.07
N VAL A 248 15.41 33.20 -9.98
CA VAL A 248 16.75 32.75 -10.39
C VAL A 248 17.71 33.03 -9.24
N ARG A 249 18.25 31.98 -8.63
CA ARG A 249 19.30 32.11 -7.60
C ARG A 249 20.66 32.15 -8.28
N VAL A 250 21.29 33.33 -8.29
CA VAL A 250 22.65 33.52 -8.79
C VAL A 250 23.60 33.51 -7.60
N TYR A 251 24.53 32.55 -7.58
CA TYR A 251 25.61 32.49 -6.60
C TYR A 251 26.90 32.94 -7.26
N SER A 252 27.59 33.89 -6.64
CA SER A 252 28.89 34.35 -7.12
C SER A 252 29.84 34.57 -5.96
N LEU A 253 31.12 34.32 -6.23
CA LEU A 253 32.23 34.62 -5.33
C LEU A 253 32.64 36.10 -5.42
N GLU A 254 32.25 36.78 -6.50
CA GLU A 254 32.59 38.18 -6.75
C GLU A 254 31.41 39.09 -6.42
N ILE A 255 31.62 39.99 -5.47
CA ILE A 255 30.62 40.92 -4.94
C ILE A 255 30.10 41.87 -6.04
N GLU A 256 30.96 42.21 -7.01
CA GLU A 256 30.62 43.08 -8.15
C GLU A 256 29.55 42.47 -9.06
N SER A 257 29.59 41.15 -9.26
CA SER A 257 28.59 40.44 -10.06
C SER A 257 27.20 40.39 -9.41
N LEU A 258 27.12 40.72 -8.12
CA LEU A 258 25.86 40.88 -7.37
C LEU A 258 25.42 42.35 -7.30
N GLY A 259 26.12 43.27 -7.99
CA GLY A 259 25.82 44.70 -7.99
C GLY A 259 26.19 45.44 -6.71
N LEU A 260 26.97 44.79 -5.83
CA LEU A 260 27.47 45.39 -4.59
C LEU A 260 28.82 46.08 -4.85
N PRO A 261 29.13 47.18 -4.14
CA PRO A 261 30.38 47.92 -4.34
C PRO A 261 31.59 47.06 -3.92
N SER A 262 32.72 47.27 -4.60
CA SER A 262 34.00 46.63 -4.26
C SER A 262 34.39 46.93 -2.81
N ILE A 263 34.81 45.90 -2.06
CA ILE A 263 35.20 46.06 -0.65
C ILE A 263 36.42 46.99 -0.54
N ASN A 264 36.28 48.10 0.18
CA ASN A 264 37.41 48.93 0.58
C ASN A 264 38.05 48.41 1.88
N ARG A 265 39.19 47.72 1.74
CA ARG A 265 39.93 47.12 2.85
C ARG A 265 40.44 48.13 3.89
N GLN A 266 40.70 49.37 3.49
CA GLN A 266 41.16 50.42 4.41
C GLN A 266 40.03 50.87 5.33
N LEU A 267 38.81 50.93 4.80
CA LEU A 267 37.62 51.25 5.58
C LEU A 267 37.27 50.13 6.56
N VAL A 268 37.42 48.86 6.15
CA VAL A 268 37.27 47.71 7.04
C VAL A 268 38.31 47.75 8.17
N ALA A 269 39.56 48.09 7.86
CA ALA A 269 40.60 48.24 8.87
C ALA A 269 40.25 49.34 9.89
N SER A 270 39.82 50.53 9.42
CA SER A 270 39.42 51.62 10.34
C SER A 270 38.23 51.25 11.20
N GLN A 271 37.24 50.53 10.65
CA GLN A 271 36.08 50.06 11.41
C GLN A 271 36.49 49.08 12.52
N ILE A 272 37.45 48.20 12.27
CA ILE A 272 37.93 47.25 13.28
C ILE A 272 38.71 47.98 14.39
N GLU A 273 39.48 49.02 14.07
CA GLU A 273 40.19 49.80 15.09
C GLU A 273 39.26 50.59 16.01
N GLU A 274 38.13 51.06 15.48
CA GLU A 274 37.12 51.82 16.20
C GLU A 274 36.29 50.95 17.18
N LEU A 275 36.31 49.63 17.03
CA LEU A 275 35.61 48.72 17.95
C LEU A 275 36.24 48.78 19.36
N ASP A 276 35.40 48.93 20.37
CA ASP A 276 35.80 48.87 21.79
C ASP A 276 35.88 47.41 22.26
N ILE A 277 36.85 46.68 21.70
CA ILE A 277 37.13 45.27 22.01
C ILE A 277 38.62 45.09 22.33
N PRO A 278 39.00 44.02 23.06
CA PRO A 278 40.40 43.72 23.32
C PRO A 278 41.25 43.64 22.04
N GLU A 279 42.50 44.10 22.12
CA GLU A 279 43.44 44.09 20.98
C GLU A 279 43.63 42.69 20.36
N ARG A 280 43.55 41.63 21.18
CA ARG A 280 43.57 40.23 20.71
C ARG A 280 42.43 39.95 19.71
N ASP A 281 41.22 40.40 20.01
CA ASP A 281 40.04 40.19 19.17
C ASP A 281 40.08 41.08 17.93
N LYS A 282 40.65 42.27 18.03
CA LYS A 282 40.94 43.12 16.85
C LYS A 282 41.90 42.43 15.88
N ILE A 283 42.97 41.81 16.39
CA ILE A 283 43.93 41.05 15.57
C ILE A 283 43.22 39.88 14.89
N ARG A 284 42.35 39.15 15.61
CA ARG A 284 41.56 38.06 15.04
C ARG A 284 40.63 38.53 13.92
N LEU A 285 39.88 39.62 14.12
CA LEU A 285 39.03 40.21 13.08
C LEU A 285 39.83 40.69 11.86
N LYS A 286 41.04 41.23 12.05
CA LYS A 286 41.95 41.59 10.96
C LYS A 286 42.44 40.36 10.18
N GLN A 287 42.67 39.22 10.84
CA GLN A 287 43.01 37.97 10.17
C GLN A 287 41.81 37.39 9.39
N ASP A 288 40.61 37.41 9.96
CA ASP A 288 39.38 36.91 9.31
C ASP A 288 38.98 37.71 8.08
N SER A 289 39.16 39.04 8.15
CA SER A 289 38.95 39.96 7.01
C SER A 289 40.11 39.93 5.98
N ARG A 290 41.11 39.05 6.17
CA ARG A 290 42.31 38.94 5.32
C ARG A 290 43.10 40.25 5.21
N LEU A 291 43.07 41.09 6.25
CA LEU A 291 43.95 42.26 6.39
C LEU A 291 45.32 41.85 6.93
N LEU A 292 45.36 40.81 7.75
CA LEU A 292 46.58 40.16 8.24
C LEU A 292 46.62 38.68 7.79
N PRO A 293 47.82 38.09 7.65
CA PRO A 293 47.95 36.66 7.40
C PRO A 293 47.36 35.85 8.55
N ILE A 294 46.62 34.80 8.22
CA ILE A 294 45.97 33.92 9.21
C ILE A 294 47.04 33.05 9.86
N ASN A 295 47.16 33.12 11.18
CA ASN A 295 47.99 32.20 11.95
C ASN A 295 47.17 30.93 12.27
N LEU A 296 47.37 29.88 11.46
CA LEU A 296 46.60 28.64 11.58
C LEU A 296 46.93 27.86 12.86
N GLU A 297 48.18 27.91 13.32
CA GLU A 297 48.63 27.17 14.51
C GLU A 297 47.93 27.67 15.78
N GLU A 298 47.85 28.99 15.93
CA GLU A 298 47.19 29.66 17.06
C GLU A 298 45.67 29.39 17.05
N LYS A 299 45.02 29.44 15.88
CA LYS A 299 43.59 29.12 15.75
C LYS A 299 43.25 27.67 16.07
N LEU A 300 44.10 26.72 15.67
CA LEU A 300 43.90 25.31 15.97
C LEU A 300 44.06 25.04 17.47
N HIS A 301 45.05 25.67 18.12
CA HIS A 301 45.24 25.55 19.56
C HIS A 301 44.06 26.13 20.36
N GLU A 302 43.50 27.28 19.95
CA GLU A 302 42.30 27.87 20.58
C GLU A 302 41.07 26.95 20.45
N LEU A 303 40.85 26.38 19.25
CA LEU A 303 39.74 25.44 19.01
C LEU A 303 39.87 24.16 19.85
N GLU A 304 41.09 23.66 20.04
CA GLU A 304 41.35 22.52 20.92
C GLU A 304 41.08 22.85 22.40
N GLU A 305 41.40 24.07 22.87
CA GLU A 305 41.09 24.48 24.25
C GLU A 305 39.59 24.73 24.47
N GLU A 306 38.89 25.38 23.52
CA GLU A 306 37.43 25.55 23.57
C GLU A 306 36.71 24.19 23.60
N SER A 307 37.18 23.21 22.82
CA SER A 307 36.61 21.85 22.81
C SER A 307 36.87 21.04 24.09
N LYS A 308 37.92 21.36 24.85
CA LYS A 308 38.26 20.71 26.14
C LYS A 308 37.54 21.36 27.34
N GLY A 309 37.11 22.61 27.22
CA GLY A 309 36.36 23.33 28.26
C GLY A 309 34.86 23.01 28.32
N GLU A 310 34.32 22.32 27.32
CA GLU A 310 32.91 21.89 27.24
C GLU A 310 32.66 20.44 27.72
N GLN A 311 33.63 19.82 28.43
CA GLN A 311 33.48 18.52 29.11
C GLN A 311 33.30 18.65 30.62
#